data_AF-A0AA90Q8M0-F1
#
_entry.id   AF-A0AA90Q8M0-F1
#
_cell.length_a   1.000
_cell.length_b   1.000
_cell.length_c   1.000
_cell.angle_alpha   90.00
_cell.angle_beta   90.00
_cell.angle_gamma   90.00
#
_symmetry.space_group_name_H-M   'P 1'
#
loop_
_entity.id
_entity.type
_entity.pdbx_description
1 polymer ?
#
loop_
_entity_poly.entity_id
_entity_poly.type
_entity_poly.pdbx_seq_one_letter_code
_entity_poly.pdbx_strand_id
1 'polypeptide(L)' 'MFKPLVQGLFYDLAENPDCPVQCIHSAIRAGRSALTDYLGALQRLGVNHVAMNIKAPRRPVVEVLQELAEHVLPLFPA' A
#
# COMPACT_ATOMS: atom_id res chain seq x y z
N MET A 1 -16.53 18.02 15.93
CA MET A 1 -16.55 16.55 16.03
C MET A 1 -15.66 16.01 14.91
N PHE A 2 -14.65 15.20 15.24
CA PHE A 2 -13.81 14.54 14.23
C PHE A 2 -14.58 13.35 13.62
N LYS A 3 -14.49 13.15 12.30
CA LYS A 3 -15.10 12.02 11.60
C LYS A 3 -14.01 11.29 10.80
N PRO A 4 -13.61 10.07 11.18
CA PRO A 4 -12.53 9.36 10.49
C PRO A 4 -12.96 8.95 9.08
N LEU A 5 -12.05 9.12 8.13
CA LEU A 5 -12.14 8.63 6.77
C LEU A 5 -11.26 7.39 6.60
N VAL A 6 -11.87 6.31 6.14
CA VAL A 6 -11.20 5.02 5.89
C VAL A 6 -11.24 4.71 4.40
N GLN A 7 -10.11 4.28 3.86
CA GLN A 7 -9.98 3.83 2.46
C GLN A 7 -9.62 2.35 2.41
N GLY A 8 -10.30 1.58 1.56
CA GLY A 8 -9.91 0.21 1.24
C GLY A 8 -8.92 0.17 0.07
N LEU A 9 -7.84 -0.62 0.18
CA LEU A 9 -6.87 -0.80 -0.89
C LEU A 9 -6.63 -2.27 -1.15
N PHE A 10 -6.87 -2.72 -2.39
CA PHE A 10 -6.47 -4.06 -2.86
C PHE A 10 -5.17 -3.95 -3.64
N TYR A 11 -4.13 -4.65 -3.18
CA TYR A 11 -2.76 -4.43 -3.63
C TYR A 11 -1.97 -5.73 -3.81
N ASP A 12 -1.13 -5.80 -4.83
CA ASP A 12 -0.06 -6.79 -5.02
C ASP A 12 1.29 -6.06 -5.04
N LEU A 13 2.19 -6.38 -4.11
CA LEU A 13 3.50 -5.72 -4.00
C LEU A 13 4.49 -6.39 -4.96
N ALA A 14 4.91 -5.65 -5.98
CA ALA A 14 5.90 -6.09 -6.95
C ALA A 14 7.28 -6.27 -6.29
N GLU A 15 8.11 -7.13 -6.88
CA GLU A 15 9.49 -7.34 -6.43
C GLU A 15 10.39 -6.13 -6.71
N ASN A 16 10.21 -5.50 -7.87
CA ASN A 16 10.90 -4.26 -8.20
C ASN A 16 10.26 -3.10 -7.39
N PRO A 17 11.03 -2.43 -6.49
CA PRO A 17 10.55 -1.31 -5.67
C PRO A 17 9.97 -0.15 -6.48
N ASP A 18 10.46 0.04 -7.71
CA ASP A 18 10.08 1.12 -8.61
C ASP A 18 9.16 0.63 -9.74
N CYS A 19 8.56 -0.56 -9.58
CA CYS A 19 7.57 -1.05 -10.53
C CYS A 19 6.42 -0.03 -10.66
N PRO A 20 6.13 0.46 -11.88
CA PRO A 20 5.06 1.42 -12.08
C PRO A 20 3.70 0.78 -11.75
N VAL A 21 2.70 1.62 -11.51
CA VAL A 21 1.35 1.17 -11.22
C VAL A 21 0.76 0.42 -12.42
N GLN A 22 0.31 -0.80 -12.16
CA GLN A 22 -0.37 -1.67 -13.11
C GLN A 22 -1.76 -1.98 -12.58
N CYS A 23 -2.78 -1.72 -13.39
CA CYS A 23 -4.13 -2.18 -13.10
C CYS A 23 -4.18 -3.71 -13.31
N ILE A 24 -4.52 -4.44 -12.27
CA ILE A 24 -4.83 -5.87 -12.35
C ILE A 24 -6.31 -6.05 -12.02
N HIS A 25 -6.86 -7.24 -12.30
CA HIS A 25 -8.30 -7.47 -12.38
C HIS A 25 -9.16 -6.79 -11.30
N SER A 26 -8.76 -6.88 -10.04
CA SER A 26 -9.50 -6.26 -8.92
C SER A 26 -8.55 -5.74 -7.84
N ALA A 27 -7.40 -5.23 -8.26
CA ALA A 27 -6.35 -4.66 -7.41
C ALA A 27 -5.42 -3.80 -8.28
N ILE A 28 -4.48 -3.13 -7.63
CA ILE A 28 -3.32 -2.57 -8.31
C ILE A 28 -2.08 -3.40 -7.97
N ARG A 29 -1.14 -3.48 -8.91
CA ARG A 29 0.21 -3.98 -8.66
C ARG A 29 1.19 -2.84 -8.86
N ALA A 30 2.06 -2.60 -7.90
CA ALA A 30 3.14 -1.64 -8.06
C ALA A 30 4.29 -2.00 -7.12
N GLY A 31 5.40 -1.27 -7.22
CA GLY A 31 6.47 -1.35 -6.24
C GLY A 31 6.18 -0.48 -5.02
N ARG A 32 6.96 -0.67 -3.96
CA ARG A 32 6.81 0.07 -2.71
C ARG A 32 6.93 1.59 -2.88
N SER A 33 7.72 2.09 -3.84
CA SER A 33 7.88 3.54 -4.08
C SER A 33 6.53 4.16 -4.45
N ALA A 34 5.81 3.54 -5.40
CA ALA A 34 4.49 3.97 -5.80
C ALA A 34 3.43 3.78 -4.69
N LEU A 35 3.54 2.72 -3.87
CA LEU A 35 2.67 2.54 -2.71
C LEU A 35 2.84 3.68 -1.70
N THR A 36 4.08 4.01 -1.35
CA THR A 36 4.40 5.10 -0.42
C THR A 36 3.87 6.44 -0.93
N ASP A 37 4.06 6.75 -2.22
CA ASP A 37 3.54 7.98 -2.81
C ASP A 37 2.01 8.04 -2.74
N TYR A 38 1.34 6.92 -3.02
CA TYR A 38 -0.11 6.81 -2.93
C TYR A 38 -0.63 7.00 -1.50
N LEU A 39 -0.02 6.35 -0.51
CA LEU A 39 -0.37 6.49 0.90
C LEU A 39 -0.14 7.93 1.39
N GLY A 40 0.97 8.56 0.99
CA GLY A 40 1.24 9.96 1.28
C GLY A 40 0.21 10.90 0.65
N ALA A 41 -0.28 10.60 -0.56
CA ALA A 41 -1.36 11.36 -1.18
C ALA A 41 -2.68 11.22 -0.41
N LEU A 42 -3.04 10.00 0.01
CA LEU A 42 -4.23 9.76 0.83
C LEU A 42 -4.16 10.51 2.17
N GLN A 43 -3.00 10.50 2.83
CA GLN A 43 -2.77 11.23 4.08
C GLN A 43 -2.98 12.75 3.88
N ARG A 44 -2.41 13.34 2.81
CA ARG A 44 -2.62 14.76 2.45
C ARG A 44 -4.08 15.10 2.15
N LEU A 45 -4.85 14.12 1.65
CA LEU A 45 -6.29 14.25 1.40
C LEU A 45 -7.16 14.03 2.66
N GLY A 46 -6.55 13.80 3.82
CA GLY A 46 -7.26 13.64 5.10
C GLY A 46 -7.79 12.23 5.36
N VAL A 47 -7.34 11.22 4.61
CA VAL A 47 -7.60 9.82 4.96
C VAL A 47 -6.83 9.47 6.23
N ASN A 48 -7.53 8.87 7.20
CA ASN A 48 -6.95 8.56 8.51
C ASN A 48 -6.49 7.11 8.60
N HIS A 49 -7.19 6.19 7.91
CA HIS A 49 -6.85 4.77 7.93
C HIS A 49 -6.97 4.16 6.53
N VAL A 50 -6.01 3.31 6.19
CA VAL A 50 -6.05 2.50 4.97
C VAL A 50 -6.09 1.03 5.35
N ALA A 51 -7.15 0.34 4.94
CA ALA A 51 -7.25 -1.11 5.06
C ALA A 51 -6.52 -1.75 3.87
N MET A 52 -5.28 -2.21 4.09
CA MET A 52 -4.46 -2.88 3.07
C MET A 52 -4.87 -4.34 2.92
N ASN A 53 -5.29 -4.73 1.72
CA ASN A 53 -5.68 -6.09 1.36
C ASN A 53 -4.68 -6.62 0.33
N ILE A 54 -3.75 -7.46 0.78
CA ILE A 54 -2.80 -8.14 -0.11
C ILE A 54 -3.58 -9.19 -0.92
N LYS A 55 -3.69 -8.98 -2.24
CA LYS A 55 -4.54 -9.78 -3.12
C LYS A 55 -3.73 -10.51 -4.18
N ALA A 56 -3.84 -11.84 -4.19
CA ALA A 56 -3.14 -12.73 -5.12
C ALA A 56 -1.62 -12.42 -5.21
N PRO A 57 -0.91 -12.40 -4.06
CA PRO A 57 0.51 -12.04 -4.07
C PRO A 57 1.29 -13.02 -4.93
N ARG A 58 2.14 -12.48 -5.81
CA ARG A 58 3.02 -13.30 -6.66
C ARG A 58 4.30 -13.74 -5.95
N ARG A 59 4.57 -13.14 -4.79
CA ARG A 59 5.70 -13.44 -3.91
C ARG A 59 5.18 -14.06 -2.59
N PRO A 60 6.01 -14.79 -1.84
CA PRO A 60 5.64 -15.26 -0.51
C PRO A 60 5.14 -14.12 0.37
N VAL A 61 3.97 -14.32 1.01
CA VAL A 61 3.32 -13.24 1.79
C VAL A 61 4.19 -12.74 2.94
N VAL A 62 5.02 -13.61 3.53
CA VAL A 62 5.94 -13.24 4.62
C VAL A 62 6.97 -12.21 4.15
N GLU A 63 7.52 -12.37 2.95
CA GLU A 63 8.46 -11.41 2.36
C GLU A 63 7.77 -10.07 2.07
N VAL A 64 6.53 -10.10 1.57
CA VAL A 64 5.73 -8.88 1.37
C VAL A 64 5.51 -8.15 2.69
N LEU A 65 5.13 -8.86 3.75
CA LEU A 65 4.90 -8.28 5.07
C LEU A 65 6.20 -7.69 5.66
N GLN A 66 7.32 -8.40 5.52
CA GLN A 66 8.63 -7.92 5.96
C GLN A 66 9.02 -6.64 5.21
N GLU A 67 8.88 -6.61 3.89
CA GLU A 67 9.20 -5.42 3.08
C GLU A 67 8.33 -4.22 3.47
N LEU A 68 7.03 -4.44 3.71
CA LEU A 68 6.14 -3.39 4.22
C LEU A 68 6.60 -2.88 5.59
N ALA A 69 6.96 -3.78 6.50
CA ALA A 69 7.40 -3.43 7.85
C ALA A 69 8.72 -2.65 7.87
N GLU A 70 9.67 -3.00 6.98
CA GLU A 70 10.98 -2.36 6.94
C GLU A 70 10.97 -1.03 6.17
N HIS A 71 10.14 -0.89 5.13
CA HIS A 71 10.28 0.19 4.16
C HIS A 71 9.06 1.09 3.98
N VAL A 72 7.85 0.64 4.33
CA VAL A 72 6.62 1.40 4.11
C VAL A 72 6.03 1.89 5.43
N LEU A 73 5.75 0.98 6.36
CA LEU A 73 5.10 1.30 7.64
C LEU A 73 5.85 2.36 8.48
N PRO A 74 7.19 2.38 8.55
CA PRO A 74 7.92 3.41 9.31
C PRO A 74 7.69 4.85 8.81
N LEU A 75 7.22 5.02 7.58
CA LEU A 75 6.92 6.33 6.99
C LEU A 75 5.54 6.87 7.44
N PHE A 76 4.68 6.00 8.00
CA PHE A 76 3.31 6.31 8.40
C PHE A 76 3.06 5.86 9.85
N PRO A 77 3.70 6.50 10.85
CA PRO A 77 3.46 6.18 12.25
C PRO A 77 2.00 6.48 12.65
N ALA A 78 1.46 5.62 13.53
CA ALA A 78 0.12 5.75 14.09
C ALA A 78 0.00 6.85 15.15
#